data_AF-A0A1I4YQ84-F1
#
_entry.id   AF-A0A1I4YQ84-F1
#
_cell.length_a   1.000
_cell.length_b   1.000
_cell.length_c   1.000
_cell.angle_alpha   90.00
_cell.angle_beta   90.00
_cell.angle_gamma   90.00
#
_symmetry.space_group_name_H-M   'P 1'
#
loop_
_entity.id
_entity.type
_entity.pdbx_description
1 polymer ?
#
loop_
_entity_poly.entity_id
_entity_poly.type
_entity_poly.pdbx_seq_one_letter_code
_entity_poly.pdbx_strand_id
1 'polypeptide(L)'
;MNPVFLPMPDNTVLASQEDIFTVQVTGLLQHPQRPQSLREETLTVCETDSVTEAVQRLKVIHFLGDWPVPEMPSTQCRRAFFPLTVMIYDAKDNKVLGGRFYDEIVWAQPVTVTSERLSLEQKQLRLCQLATFELSWQNAEAARVLWHEANLLSLHVVSPDYQHHHEVQDILRHGTTVSI
;
A
#
# COMPACT_ATOMS: atom_id res chain seq x y z
N MET A 1 42.46 -19.03 -45.61
CA MET A 1 42.21 -18.22 -44.40
C MET A 1 40.71 -18.05 -44.28
N ASN A 2 40.09 -18.62 -43.25
CA ASN A 2 38.66 -18.47 -42.96
C ASN A 2 38.49 -17.43 -41.84
N PRO A 3 37.61 -16.44 -41.97
CA PRO A 3 37.25 -15.61 -40.83
C PRO A 3 36.35 -16.42 -39.88
N VAL A 4 36.73 -16.45 -38.60
CA VAL A 4 35.90 -16.95 -37.52
C VAL A 4 34.85 -15.88 -37.23
N PHE A 5 33.59 -16.17 -37.53
CA PHE A 5 32.47 -15.38 -37.03
C PHE A 5 32.23 -15.77 -35.57
N LEU A 6 32.61 -14.89 -34.65
CA LEU A 6 32.16 -14.99 -33.27
C LEU A 6 30.67 -14.60 -33.24
N PRO A 7 29.77 -15.44 -32.69
CA PRO A 7 28.41 -15.01 -32.46
C PRO A 7 28.43 -13.83 -31.49
N MET A 8 27.94 -12.69 -31.96
CA MET A 8 27.60 -11.55 -31.12
C MET A 8 26.58 -12.06 -30.10
N PRO A 9 26.74 -11.81 -28.79
CA PRO A 9 25.68 -12.16 -27.86
C PRO A 9 24.47 -11.33 -28.28
N ASP A 10 23.43 -12.03 -28.72
CA ASP A 10 22.10 -11.46 -28.81
C ASP A 10 21.78 -10.90 -27.42
N ASN A 11 21.94 -9.60 -27.27
CA ASN A 11 21.19 -8.83 -26.29
C ASN A 11 19.73 -8.82 -26.79
N THR A 12 19.13 -10.00 -26.88
CA THR A 12 17.69 -10.15 -26.72
C THR A 12 17.40 -9.60 -25.35
N VAL A 13 17.08 -8.30 -25.35
CA VAL A 13 16.00 -7.71 -24.58
C VAL A 13 15.67 -8.63 -23.41
N LEU A 14 16.40 -8.43 -22.29
CA LEU A 14 15.83 -8.77 -21.00
C LEU A 14 14.45 -8.13 -21.03
N ALA A 15 13.43 -8.95 -21.19
CA ALA A 15 12.05 -8.54 -21.12
C ALA A 15 11.97 -7.62 -19.92
N SER A 16 11.76 -6.33 -20.18
CA SER A 16 11.55 -5.30 -19.18
C SER A 16 10.55 -5.91 -18.22
N GLN A 17 10.97 -6.19 -16.99
CA GLN A 17 10.07 -6.65 -15.96
C GLN A 17 8.95 -5.60 -15.95
N GLU A 18 7.76 -5.99 -16.40
CA GLU A 18 6.64 -5.07 -16.55
C GLU A 18 6.51 -4.31 -15.24
N ASP A 19 6.57 -2.97 -15.28
CA ASP A 19 6.48 -2.10 -14.11
C ASP A 19 5.04 -2.13 -13.59
N ILE A 20 4.62 -3.28 -13.08
CA ILE A 20 3.30 -3.51 -12.52
C ILE A 20 3.30 -2.97 -11.11
N PHE A 21 2.39 -2.05 -10.85
CA PHE A 21 2.12 -1.49 -9.54
C PHE A 21 0.81 -2.04 -8.99
N THR A 22 0.87 -2.65 -7.81
CA THR A 22 -0.28 -3.19 -7.11
C THR A 22 -0.73 -2.23 -6.03
N VAL A 23 -2.02 -1.87 -6.04
CA VAL A 23 -2.62 -1.01 -5.02
C VAL A 23 -3.31 -1.86 -3.97
N GLN A 24 -2.85 -1.76 -2.72
CA GLN A 24 -3.47 -2.41 -1.57
C GLN A 24 -4.12 -1.40 -0.65
N VAL A 25 -5.39 -1.62 -0.31
CA VAL A 25 -6.15 -0.77 0.60
C VAL A 25 -6.56 -1.57 1.83
N THR A 26 -6.14 -1.10 3.00
CA THR A 26 -6.57 -1.65 4.28
C THR A 26 -7.71 -0.80 4.83
N GLY A 27 -8.76 -1.47 5.29
CA GLY A 27 -9.96 -0.81 5.79
C GLY A 27 -10.79 -1.72 6.69
N LEU A 28 -11.96 -1.25 7.07
CA LEU A 28 -12.92 -1.98 7.90
C LEU A 28 -14.04 -2.52 7.04
N LEU A 29 -14.18 -3.83 7.03
CA LEU A 29 -15.30 -4.55 6.44
C LEU A 29 -16.41 -4.73 7.48
N GLN A 30 -17.62 -4.30 7.13
CA GLN A 30 -18.80 -4.51 7.95
C GLN A 30 -19.46 -5.85 7.64
N HIS A 31 -19.74 -6.64 8.68
CA HIS A 31 -20.45 -7.90 8.50
C HIS A 31 -21.93 -7.65 8.17
N PRO A 32 -22.51 -8.28 7.13
CA PRO A 32 -23.88 -7.94 6.70
C PRO A 32 -24.95 -8.26 7.75
N GLN A 33 -24.78 -9.37 8.47
CA GLN A 33 -25.72 -9.80 9.52
C GLN A 33 -25.41 -9.21 10.90
N ARG A 34 -24.28 -8.52 11.04
CA ARG A 34 -23.85 -7.91 12.31
C ARG A 34 -23.25 -6.53 12.02
N PRO A 35 -24.09 -5.50 11.85
CA PRO A 35 -23.62 -4.16 11.49
C PRO A 35 -22.60 -3.57 12.47
N GLN A 36 -22.62 -4.00 13.73
CA GLN A 36 -21.65 -3.55 14.76
C GLN A 36 -20.30 -4.29 14.69
N SER A 37 -20.21 -5.36 13.89
CA SER A 37 -18.98 -6.13 13.71
C SER A 37 -18.18 -5.56 12.55
N LEU A 38 -17.13 -4.80 12.88
CA LEU A 38 -16.13 -4.33 11.93
C LEU A 38 -14.90 -5.25 12.00
N ARG A 39 -14.41 -5.67 10.83
CA ARG A 39 -13.20 -6.48 10.70
C ARG A 39 -12.21 -5.75 9.81
N GLU A 40 -10.96 -5.67 10.23
CA GLU A 40 -9.90 -5.15 9.37
C GLU A 40 -9.62 -6.13 8.22
N GLU A 41 -9.55 -5.60 7.00
CA GLU A 41 -9.29 -6.37 5.78
C GLU A 41 -8.47 -5.52 4.80
N THR A 42 -7.56 -6.19 4.07
CA THR A 42 -6.77 -5.59 3.00
C THR A 42 -7.27 -6.11 1.66
N LEU A 43 -7.65 -5.19 0.78
CA LEU A 43 -8.11 -5.48 -0.57
C LEU A 43 -7.00 -5.11 -1.56
N THR A 44 -6.77 -5.98 -2.55
CA THR A 44 -6.02 -5.59 -3.74
C THR A 44 -7.01 -4.93 -4.70
N VAL A 45 -6.78 -3.64 -4.99
CA VAL A 45 -7.78 -2.79 -5.65
C VAL A 45 -7.59 -2.76 -7.16
N CYS A 46 -6.35 -2.55 -7.60
CA CYS A 46 -5.99 -2.55 -9.01
C CYS A 46 -4.51 -2.86 -9.20
N GLU A 47 -4.18 -3.25 -10.43
CA GLU A 47 -2.83 -3.37 -10.96
C GLU A 47 -2.73 -2.46 -12.18
N THR A 48 -1.62 -1.74 -12.31
CA THR A 48 -1.41 -0.71 -13.35
C THR A 48 0.05 -0.60 -13.73
N ASP A 49 0.33 -0.05 -14.91
CA ASP A 49 1.69 0.07 -15.43
C ASP A 49 2.41 1.35 -14.97
N SER A 50 1.75 2.20 -14.18
CA SER A 50 2.34 3.43 -13.61
C SER A 50 1.74 3.80 -12.25
N VAL A 51 2.51 4.54 -11.44
CA VAL A 51 2.06 5.02 -10.13
C VAL A 51 0.94 6.05 -10.29
N THR A 52 1.03 6.89 -11.31
CA THR A 52 0.04 7.91 -11.63
C THR A 52 -1.30 7.28 -11.99
N GLU A 53 -1.30 6.25 -12.82
CA GLU A 53 -2.52 5.53 -13.16
C GLU A 53 -3.13 4.80 -11.95
N ALA A 54 -2.30 4.14 -11.13
CA ALA A 54 -2.73 3.55 -9.85
C ALA A 54 -3.47 4.58 -8.99
N VAL A 55 -2.89 5.77 -8.80
CA VAL A 55 -3.49 6.85 -8.02
C VAL A 55 -4.79 7.37 -8.63
N GLN A 56 -4.85 7.53 -9.95
CA GLN A 56 -6.06 8.00 -10.64
C GLN A 56 -7.20 7.00 -10.51
N ARG A 57 -6.94 5.70 -10.79
CA ARG A 57 -7.94 4.64 -10.62
C ARG A 57 -8.41 4.55 -9.18
N LEU A 58 -7.49 4.64 -8.21
CA LEU A 58 -7.84 4.62 -6.80
C LEU A 58 -8.74 5.79 -6.39
N LYS A 59 -8.47 7.00 -6.89
CA LYS A 59 -9.33 8.18 -6.64
C LYS A 59 -10.75 7.97 -7.17
N VAL A 60 -10.89 7.38 -8.37
CA VAL A 60 -12.20 7.06 -8.95
C VAL A 60 -12.93 6.03 -8.09
N ILE A 61 -12.25 4.96 -7.67
CA ILE A 61 -12.83 3.92 -6.81
C ILE A 61 -13.27 4.51 -5.47
N HIS A 62 -12.43 5.35 -4.85
CA HIS A 62 -12.76 6.03 -3.59
C HIS A 62 -13.99 6.92 -3.75
N PHE A 63 -14.06 7.70 -4.82
CA PHE A 63 -15.18 8.60 -5.10
C PHE A 63 -16.49 7.86 -5.34
N LEU A 64 -16.45 6.73 -6.07
CA LEU A 64 -17.64 5.93 -6.38
C LEU A 64 -18.02 4.97 -5.23
N GLY A 65 -17.11 4.71 -4.30
CA GLY A 65 -17.28 3.68 -3.26
C GLY A 65 -17.30 2.26 -3.83
N ASP A 66 -16.77 2.04 -5.03
CA ASP A 66 -16.82 0.77 -5.77
C ASP A 66 -15.66 -0.16 -5.40
N TRP A 67 -15.60 -0.54 -4.14
CA TRP A 67 -14.54 -1.38 -3.60
C TRP A 67 -14.69 -2.84 -4.06
N PRO A 68 -13.61 -3.53 -4.47
CA PRO A 68 -13.64 -4.92 -4.91
C PRO A 68 -13.75 -5.89 -3.72
N VAL A 69 -14.83 -5.76 -2.96
CA VAL A 69 -15.12 -6.59 -1.81
C VAL A 69 -15.66 -7.93 -2.29
N PRO A 70 -15.12 -9.08 -1.84
CA PRO A 70 -15.62 -10.38 -2.22
C PRO A 70 -17.12 -10.53 -1.93
N GLU A 71 -17.91 -10.81 -2.98
CA GLU A 71 -19.33 -11.09 -2.84
C GLU A 71 -19.54 -12.42 -2.10
N MET A 72 -20.51 -12.43 -1.17
CA MET A 72 -20.97 -13.68 -0.58
C MET A 72 -21.97 -14.36 -1.53
N PRO A 73 -22.02 -15.70 -1.57
CA PRO A 73 -22.92 -16.44 -2.46
C PRO A 73 -24.42 -16.20 -2.19
N SER A 74 -24.79 -15.50 -1.11
CA SER A 74 -26.17 -15.08 -0.84
C SER A 74 -26.41 -13.65 -1.34
N THR A 75 -27.22 -13.54 -2.39
CA THR A 75 -27.66 -12.34 -3.14
C THR A 75 -28.36 -11.22 -2.34
N GLN A 76 -28.30 -11.23 -1.00
CA GLN A 76 -29.15 -10.37 -0.17
C GLN A 76 -28.43 -9.28 0.63
N CYS A 77 -27.10 -9.18 0.59
CA CYS A 77 -26.45 -8.14 1.39
C CYS A 77 -25.04 -7.78 0.88
N ARG A 78 -24.90 -6.58 0.31
CA ARG A 78 -23.58 -5.98 0.01
C ARG A 78 -22.88 -5.66 1.33
N ARG A 79 -21.62 -6.06 1.44
CA ARG A 79 -20.75 -5.65 2.56
C ARG A 79 -20.32 -4.20 2.34
N ALA A 80 -20.41 -3.39 3.37
CA ALA A 80 -19.80 -2.06 3.35
C ALA A 80 -18.31 -2.19 3.69
N PHE A 81 -17.47 -1.46 2.97
CA PHE A 81 -16.04 -1.34 3.22
C PHE A 81 -15.69 0.12 3.47
N PHE A 82 -15.01 0.38 4.58
CA PHE A 82 -14.58 1.70 4.99
C PHE A 82 -13.05 1.76 4.87
N PRO A 83 -12.51 2.38 3.81
CA PRO A 83 -11.07 2.42 3.58
C PRO A 83 -10.39 3.26 4.68
N LEU A 84 -9.19 2.86 5.11
CA LEU A 84 -8.42 3.58 6.13
C LEU A 84 -7.06 4.02 5.59
N THR A 85 -6.31 3.09 5.00
CA THR A 85 -4.97 3.34 4.47
C THR A 85 -4.76 2.68 3.11
N VAL A 86 -3.89 3.24 2.31
CA VAL A 86 -3.42 2.66 1.05
C VAL A 86 -1.91 2.51 1.07
N MET A 87 -1.41 1.44 0.45
CA MET A 87 -0.03 1.29 0.04
C MET A 87 0.02 0.81 -1.42
N ILE A 88 0.86 1.47 -2.22
CA ILE A 88 1.19 1.05 -3.58
C ILE A 88 2.52 0.30 -3.51
N TYR A 89 2.57 -0.87 -4.14
CA TYR A 89 3.75 -1.71 -4.25
C TYR A 89 4.15 -1.88 -5.71
N ASP A 90 5.44 -2.04 -5.97
CA ASP A 90 5.91 -2.48 -7.29
C ASP A 90 5.89 -4.02 -7.40
N ALA A 91 6.24 -4.54 -8.58
CA ALA A 91 6.31 -5.98 -8.86
C ALA A 91 7.33 -6.76 -8.00
N LYS A 92 8.20 -6.07 -7.25
CA LYS A 92 9.19 -6.65 -6.33
C LYS A 92 8.75 -6.52 -4.86
N ASP A 93 7.50 -6.15 -4.63
CA ASP A 93 6.92 -5.89 -3.30
C ASP A 93 7.61 -4.72 -2.55
N ASN A 94 8.26 -3.82 -3.29
CA ASN A 94 8.79 -2.60 -2.71
C ASN A 94 7.66 -1.60 -2.51
N LYS A 95 7.65 -0.93 -1.36
CA LYS A 95 6.72 0.17 -1.08
C LYS A 95 7.06 1.38 -1.96
N VAL A 96 6.08 1.84 -2.71
CA VAL A 96 6.20 2.96 -3.65
C VAL A 96 5.57 4.22 -3.06
N LEU A 97 4.36 4.13 -2.53
CA LEU A 97 3.64 5.28 -1.99
C LEU A 97 2.58 4.85 -0.97
N GLY A 98 2.58 5.49 0.20
CA GLY A 98 1.59 5.28 1.26
C GLY A 98 0.65 6.47 1.42
N GLY A 99 -0.59 6.21 1.84
CA GLY A 99 -1.58 7.26 2.07
C GLY A 99 -2.68 6.85 3.04
N ARG A 100 -3.47 7.84 3.46
CA ARG A 100 -4.64 7.70 4.34
C ARG A 100 -5.89 8.17 3.64
N PHE A 101 -7.01 7.53 3.94
CA PHE A 101 -8.32 7.95 3.45
C PHE A 101 -9.02 8.87 4.45
N TYR A 102 -9.46 10.02 3.96
CA TYR A 102 -10.43 10.92 4.58
C TYR A 102 -11.49 11.25 3.52
N ASP A 103 -11.96 12.50 3.41
CA ASP A 103 -12.76 12.94 2.25
C ASP A 103 -11.96 12.84 0.94
N GLU A 104 -10.65 13.04 1.04
CA GLU A 104 -9.66 12.80 -0.01
C GLU A 104 -8.52 11.91 0.49
N ILE A 105 -7.66 11.46 -0.42
CA ILE A 105 -6.48 10.67 -0.06
C ILE A 105 -5.36 11.63 0.36
N VAL A 106 -4.90 11.50 1.60
CA VAL A 106 -3.77 12.25 2.14
C VAL A 106 -2.52 11.38 2.06
N TRP A 107 -1.56 11.79 1.24
CA TRP A 107 -0.33 11.03 0.98
C TRP A 107 0.71 11.26 2.05
N ALA A 108 1.35 10.18 2.50
CA ALA A 108 2.45 10.25 3.46
C ALA A 108 3.72 10.70 2.74
N GLN A 109 4.35 11.78 3.21
CA GLN A 109 5.65 12.17 2.69
C GLN A 109 6.71 11.12 3.07
N PRO A 110 7.47 10.58 2.10
CA PRO A 110 8.54 9.63 2.37
C PRO A 110 9.61 10.22 3.29
N VAL A 111 10.09 9.43 4.26
CA VAL A 111 11.28 9.80 5.02
C VAL A 111 12.52 9.56 4.15
N THR A 112 13.18 10.65 3.77
CA THR A 112 14.37 10.61 2.89
C THR A 112 15.68 10.49 3.66
N VAL A 113 15.71 10.89 4.94
CA VAL A 113 16.91 10.81 5.79
C VAL A 113 17.07 9.39 6.32
N THR A 114 18.17 8.72 5.96
CA THR A 114 18.42 7.32 6.32
C THR A 114 18.33 7.03 7.82
N SER A 115 18.88 7.92 8.67
CA SER A 115 18.83 7.73 10.13
C SER A 115 17.41 7.82 10.69
N GLU A 116 16.59 8.72 10.16
CA GLU A 116 15.19 8.87 10.55
C GLU A 116 14.37 7.66 10.07
N ARG A 117 14.61 7.20 8.85
CA ARG A 117 13.97 5.98 8.32
C ARG A 117 14.27 4.78 9.20
N LEU A 118 15.54 4.55 9.57
CA LEU A 118 15.91 3.45 10.46
C LEU A 118 15.25 3.57 11.84
N SER A 119 15.18 4.79 12.39
CA SER A 119 14.50 5.03 13.66
C SER A 119 13.00 4.73 13.57
N LEU A 120 12.37 5.11 12.46
CA LEU A 120 10.96 4.86 12.20
C LEU A 120 10.66 3.36 12.05
N GLU A 121 11.49 2.64 11.29
CA GLU A 121 11.40 1.18 11.12
C GLU A 121 11.55 0.46 12.47
N GLN A 122 12.48 0.90 13.31
CA GLN A 122 12.65 0.37 14.67
C GLN A 122 11.41 0.64 15.54
N LYS A 123 10.84 1.86 15.47
CA LYS A 123 9.61 2.20 16.19
C LYS A 123 8.44 1.32 15.72
N GLN A 124 8.30 1.15 14.41
CA GLN A 124 7.28 0.27 13.81
C GLN A 124 7.44 -1.17 14.30
N LEU A 125 8.65 -1.74 14.22
CA LEU A 125 8.92 -3.10 14.67
C LEU A 125 8.57 -3.29 16.15
N ARG A 126 8.92 -2.31 17.00
CA ARG A 126 8.58 -2.33 18.43
C ARG A 126 7.07 -2.35 18.65
N LEU A 127 6.31 -1.53 17.93
CA LEU A 127 4.84 -1.52 18.02
C LEU A 127 4.25 -2.87 17.62
N CYS A 128 4.73 -3.48 16.53
CA CYS A 128 4.29 -4.82 16.11
C CYS A 128 4.60 -5.89 17.17
N GLN A 129 5.76 -5.83 17.83
CA GLN A 129 6.12 -6.72 18.92
C GLN A 129 5.21 -6.54 20.14
N LEU A 130 4.92 -5.29 20.52
CA LEU A 130 3.97 -4.99 21.60
C LEU A 130 2.57 -5.48 21.27
N ALA A 131 2.10 -5.30 20.03
CA ALA A 131 0.80 -5.80 19.60
C ALA A 131 0.71 -7.33 19.70
N THR A 132 1.79 -8.03 19.30
CA THR A 132 1.89 -9.49 19.42
C THR A 132 1.87 -9.93 20.89
N PHE A 133 2.54 -9.17 21.76
CA PHE A 133 2.49 -9.39 23.20
C PHE A 133 1.07 -9.21 23.74
N GLU A 134 0.38 -8.10 23.46
CA GLU A 134 -1.01 -7.87 23.87
C GLU A 134 -1.97 -8.99 23.42
N LEU A 135 -1.80 -9.49 22.19
CA LEU A 135 -2.58 -10.64 21.72
C LEU A 135 -2.36 -11.90 22.54
N SER A 136 -1.13 -12.16 23.00
CA SER A 136 -0.84 -13.33 23.83
C SER A 136 -1.58 -13.27 25.18
N TRP A 137 -1.93 -12.06 25.63
CA TRP A 137 -2.78 -11.79 26.79
C TRP A 137 -4.28 -11.66 26.46
N GLN A 138 -4.69 -12.05 25.25
CA GLN A 138 -6.06 -11.95 24.75
C GLN A 138 -6.60 -10.50 24.68
N ASN A 139 -5.73 -9.49 24.71
CA ASN A 139 -6.09 -8.10 24.59
C ASN A 139 -6.11 -7.65 23.12
N ALA A 140 -7.08 -8.17 22.37
CA ALA A 140 -7.20 -7.93 20.93
C ALA A 140 -7.43 -6.45 20.59
N GLU A 141 -8.05 -5.67 21.47
CA GLU A 141 -8.31 -4.25 21.23
C GLU A 141 -7.02 -3.42 21.31
N ALA A 142 -6.21 -3.60 22.36
CA ALA A 142 -4.92 -2.92 22.46
C ALA A 142 -3.96 -3.33 21.34
N ALA A 143 -3.93 -4.61 20.98
CA ALA A 143 -3.14 -5.09 19.85
C ALA A 143 -3.53 -4.39 18.53
N ARG A 144 -4.84 -4.23 18.26
CA ARG A 144 -5.32 -3.49 17.09
C ARG A 144 -4.86 -2.03 17.08
N VAL A 145 -4.92 -1.34 18.21
CA VAL A 145 -4.44 0.05 18.31
C VAL A 145 -2.95 0.14 17.97
N LEU A 146 -2.14 -0.77 18.51
CA LEU A 146 -0.70 -0.82 18.27
C LEU A 146 -0.35 -1.16 16.80
N TRP A 147 -1.05 -2.11 16.20
CA TRP A 147 -0.89 -2.41 14.78
C TRP A 147 -1.34 -1.28 13.88
N HIS A 148 -2.44 -0.60 14.23
CA HIS A 148 -2.88 0.58 13.52
C HIS A 148 -1.80 1.67 13.55
N GLU A 149 -1.24 1.98 14.74
CA GLU A 149 -0.14 2.94 14.86
C GLU A 149 1.08 2.50 14.02
N ALA A 150 1.45 1.23 14.07
CA ALA A 150 2.55 0.69 13.26
C ALA A 150 2.29 0.87 11.75
N ASN A 151 1.07 0.54 11.28
CA ASN A 151 0.68 0.70 9.89
C ASN A 151 0.75 2.16 9.45
N LEU A 152 0.31 3.08 10.30
CA LEU A 152 0.36 4.51 10.05
C LEU A 152 1.80 5.03 9.88
N LEU A 153 2.74 4.58 10.71
CA LEU A 153 4.17 4.92 10.53
C LEU A 153 4.72 4.31 9.24
N SER A 154 4.28 3.11 8.90
CA SER A 154 4.74 2.38 7.71
C SER A 154 4.41 3.07 6.38
N LEU A 155 3.45 4.01 6.38
CA LEU A 155 3.07 4.80 5.21
C LEU A 155 4.20 5.71 4.73
N HIS A 156 5.06 6.17 5.64
CA HIS A 156 6.18 7.05 5.33
C HIS A 156 7.47 6.29 4.96
N VAL A 157 7.47 4.96 5.13
CA VAL A 157 8.60 4.09 4.77
C VAL A 157 8.42 3.62 3.33
N VAL A 158 8.98 4.41 2.40
CA VAL A 158 9.01 4.11 0.96
C VAL A 158 10.40 3.66 0.55
N SER A 159 10.48 2.76 -0.43
CA SER A 159 11.74 2.25 -0.95
C SER A 159 12.62 3.40 -1.49
N PRO A 160 13.95 3.39 -1.24
CA PRO A 160 14.87 4.44 -1.70
C PRO A 160 14.74 4.77 -3.19
N ASP A 161 14.44 3.77 -4.02
CA ASP A 161 14.29 3.91 -5.47
C ASP A 161 13.13 4.84 -5.86
N TYR A 162 12.11 4.96 -5.00
CA TYR A 162 10.92 5.76 -5.25
C TYR A 162 10.92 7.11 -4.52
N GLN A 163 11.87 7.36 -3.62
CA GLN A 163 11.95 8.60 -2.85
C GLN A 163 12.07 9.85 -3.74
N HIS A 164 12.78 9.74 -4.86
CA HIS A 164 13.00 10.82 -5.82
C HIS A 164 12.38 10.52 -7.19
N HIS A 165 11.51 9.50 -7.27
CA HIS A 165 10.87 9.14 -8.52
C HIS A 165 9.89 10.23 -8.95
N HIS A 166 9.97 10.62 -10.22
CA HIS A 166 9.24 11.79 -10.74
C HIS A 166 7.73 11.69 -10.54
N GLU A 167 7.11 10.54 -10.83
CA GLU A 167 5.66 10.36 -10.60
C GLU A 167 5.26 10.51 -9.13
N VAL A 168 6.05 9.93 -8.22
CA VAL A 168 5.79 10.03 -6.78
C VAL A 168 5.91 11.49 -6.33
N GLN A 169 6.93 12.20 -6.79
CA GLN A 169 7.12 13.62 -6.49
C GLN A 169 5.99 14.48 -7.06
N ASP A 170 5.53 14.21 -8.28
CA ASP A 170 4.41 14.92 -8.88
C ASP A 170 3.10 14.66 -8.12
N ILE A 171 2.85 13.43 -7.67
CA ILE A 171 1.69 13.11 -6.83
C ILE A 171 1.75 13.88 -5.50
N LEU A 172 2.90 13.88 -4.83
CA LEU A 172 3.09 14.57 -3.55
C LEU A 172 3.00 16.10 -3.69
N ARG A 173 3.45 16.66 -4.82
CA ARG A 173 3.41 18.10 -5.07
C ARG A 173 2.00 18.63 -5.31
N HIS A 174 1.15 17.83 -5.96
CA HIS A 174 -0.19 18.26 -6.38
C HIS A 174 -1.32 17.64 -5.54
N GLY A 175 -0.99 16.76 -4.60
CA GLY A 175 -1.94 16.15 -3.66
C GLY A 175 -1.83 16.73 -2.24
N THR A 176 -2.80 16.39 -1.40
CA THR A 176 -2.74 16.68 0.03
C THR A 176 -1.75 15.72 0.69
N THR A 177 -0.80 16.25 1.46
CA THR A 177 0.28 15.46 2.06
C THR A 177 0.38 15.64 3.57
N VAL A 178 0.89 14.62 4.26
CA VAL A 178 1.21 14.66 5.68
C VAL A 178 2.65 14.21 5.93
N SER A 179 3.33 14.91 6.83
CA SER A 179 4.65 14.54 7.34
C SER A 179 4.50 13.89 8.73
N ILE A 180 5.56 13.23 9.22
CA ILE A 180 5.57 12.56 10.54
C ILE A 180 5.49 13.58 11.68
#